data_AF-A0A817E2P1-F1
#
_entry.id   AF-A0A817E2P1-F1
#
_cell.length_a   1.000
_cell.length_b   1.000
_cell.length_c   1.000
_cell.angle_alpha   90.00
_cell.angle_beta   90.00
_cell.angle_gamma   90.00
#
_symmetry.space_group_name_H-M   'P 1'
#
loop_
_entity.id
_entity.type
_entity.pdbx_description
1 polymer ?
#
loop_
_entity_poly.entity_id
_entity_poly.type
_entity_poly.pdbx_seq_one_letter_code
_entity_poly.pdbx_strand_id
1 'polypeptide(L)'
;MKIAQEKGLPELQHHILPRTKGFTLLLQGAVDRITGIYDLTVGFKKSGAKPTLLSIIQGRSCQAEIFVRRIPLTEIPKDTNGCNNWVHKLYAEKDIIYDYFARRDTFEGYDLARAEIQRNYYDLLIELSWMIIIGIPSMFYLITFLWTSSFIVQLIFLIVVILVTIDVRAMVAVTEIERGSHYGETRKVN
;
A
#
# COMPACT_ATOMS: atom_id res chain seq x y z
N MET A 1 -21.99 3.43 4.05
CA MET A 1 -22.60 4.12 2.89
C MET A 1 -23.55 5.26 3.28
N LYS A 2 -24.13 5.30 4.50
CA LYS A 2 -24.96 6.43 4.97
C LYS A 2 -24.33 7.83 4.82
N ILE A 3 -23.02 8.00 5.07
CA ILE A 3 -22.36 9.32 5.00
C ILE A 3 -22.32 9.89 3.57
N ALA A 4 -22.27 9.04 2.53
CA ALA A 4 -22.31 9.50 1.13
C ALA A 4 -23.71 10.02 0.80
N GLN A 5 -24.73 9.21 1.11
CA GLN A 5 -26.14 9.54 0.92
C GLN A 5 -26.57 10.76 1.74
N GLU A 6 -26.17 10.86 3.00
CA GLU A 6 -26.44 12.00 3.89
C GLU A 6 -25.80 13.31 3.40
N LYS A 7 -24.74 13.22 2.60
CA LYS A 7 -24.04 14.36 2.00
C LYS A 7 -24.38 14.59 0.53
N GLY A 8 -25.28 13.79 -0.06
CA GLY A 8 -25.62 13.87 -1.49
C GLY A 8 -24.44 13.55 -2.42
N LEU A 9 -23.45 12.79 -1.95
CA LEU A 9 -22.26 12.42 -2.71
C LEU A 9 -22.45 11.06 -3.38
N PRO A 10 -21.84 10.84 -4.57
CA PRO A 10 -21.91 9.55 -5.26
C PRO A 10 -21.30 8.44 -4.39
N GLU A 11 -21.94 7.27 -4.41
CA GLU A 11 -21.44 6.08 -3.72
C GLU A 11 -20.26 5.50 -4.50
N LEU A 12 -19.10 5.48 -3.84
CA LEU A 12 -17.87 4.87 -4.37
C LEU A 12 -17.84 3.39 -3.95
N GLN A 13 -17.50 2.50 -4.89
CA GLN A 13 -17.52 1.05 -4.66
C GLN A 13 -16.17 0.50 -4.20
N HIS A 14 -15.07 1.06 -4.72
CA HIS A 14 -13.71 0.59 -4.51
C HIS A 14 -12.88 1.54 -3.64
N HIS A 15 -13.29 2.81 -3.52
CA HIS A 15 -12.60 3.83 -2.73
C HIS A 15 -13.41 4.30 -1.52
N ILE A 16 -12.70 4.67 -0.45
CA ILE A 16 -13.30 5.38 0.68
C ILE A 16 -13.55 6.84 0.27
N LEU A 17 -14.61 7.45 0.82
CA LEU A 17 -14.88 8.88 0.63
C LEU A 17 -13.66 9.73 1.07
N PRO A 18 -13.18 10.64 0.20
CA PRO A 18 -12.01 11.43 0.51
C PRO A 18 -12.27 12.45 1.62
N ARG A 19 -11.26 12.68 2.46
CA ARG A 19 -11.24 13.79 3.42
C ARG A 19 -10.50 14.97 2.80
N THR A 20 -11.21 16.07 2.58
CA THR A 20 -10.71 17.18 1.74
C THR A 20 -10.00 18.29 2.52
N LYS A 21 -10.25 18.44 3.82
CA LYS A 21 -9.67 19.52 4.65
C LYS A 21 -8.13 19.58 4.64
N GLY A 22 -7.47 18.43 4.76
CA GLY A 22 -6.01 18.36 4.74
C GLY A 22 -5.45 18.70 3.36
N PHE A 23 -6.12 18.24 2.31
CA PHE A 23 -5.76 18.54 0.93
C PHE A 23 -5.88 20.03 0.62
N THR A 24 -7.00 20.67 1.00
CA THR A 24 -7.21 22.11 0.77
C THR A 24 -6.15 22.96 1.48
N LEU A 25 -5.78 22.59 2.72
CA LEU A 25 -4.76 23.30 3.49
C LEU A 25 -3.37 23.19 2.83
N LEU A 26 -3.00 21.98 2.41
CA LEU A 26 -1.74 21.76 1.69
C LEU A 26 -1.68 22.52 0.38
N LEU A 27 -2.78 22.50 -0.40
CA LEU A 27 -2.83 23.20 -1.68
C LEU A 27 -2.62 24.71 -1.49
N GLN A 28 -3.29 25.32 -0.49
CA GLN A 28 -3.14 26.74 -0.18
C GLN A 28 -1.70 27.13 0.20
N GLY A 29 -1.01 26.31 1.00
CA GLY A 29 0.35 26.60 1.45
C GLY A 29 1.44 26.26 0.41
N ALA A 30 1.16 25.35 -0.52
CA ALA A 30 2.15 24.83 -1.46
C ALA A 30 1.94 25.29 -2.92
N VAL A 31 0.87 26.03 -3.24
CA VAL A 31 0.51 26.35 -4.63
C VAL A 31 1.64 27.01 -5.44
N ASP A 32 2.48 27.81 -4.79
CA ASP A 32 3.61 28.50 -5.43
C ASP A 32 4.89 27.63 -5.55
N ARG A 33 4.89 26.44 -4.97
CA ARG A 33 6.06 25.53 -4.91
C ARG A 33 5.88 24.24 -5.70
N ILE A 34 4.64 23.84 -5.97
CA ILE A 34 4.33 22.66 -6.77
C ILE A 34 3.94 23.06 -8.19
N THR A 35 4.12 22.17 -9.17
CA THR A 35 3.77 22.43 -10.58
C THR A 35 2.59 21.58 -11.07
N GLY A 36 2.21 20.57 -10.29
CA GLY A 36 1.16 19.62 -10.62
C GLY A 36 1.07 18.51 -9.58
N ILE A 37 -0.02 17.76 -9.63
CA ILE A 37 -0.30 16.61 -8.78
C ILE A 37 -0.23 15.36 -9.64
N TYR A 38 0.45 14.32 -9.16
CA TYR A 38 0.42 13.01 -9.78
C TYR A 38 -0.68 12.18 -9.14
N ASP A 39 -1.63 11.78 -9.95
CA ASP A 39 -2.66 10.82 -9.58
C ASP A 39 -2.18 9.42 -9.96
N LEU A 40 -2.13 8.55 -8.95
CA LEU A 40 -1.69 7.16 -9.03
C LEU A 40 -2.85 6.26 -8.58
N THR A 41 -3.15 5.24 -9.38
CA THR A 41 -4.07 4.16 -9.02
C THR A 41 -3.37 2.83 -9.26
N VAL A 42 -3.23 2.01 -8.22
CA VAL A 42 -2.49 0.74 -8.27
C VAL A 42 -3.49 -0.41 -8.30
N GLY A 43 -3.40 -1.25 -9.33
CA GLY A 43 -4.17 -2.48 -9.45
C GLY A 43 -3.26 -3.70 -9.30
N PHE A 44 -3.60 -4.62 -8.41
CA PHE A 44 -2.88 -5.90 -8.26
C PHE A 44 -3.59 -6.99 -9.07
N LYS A 45 -2.83 -7.67 -9.92
CA LYS A 45 -3.38 -8.72 -10.79
C LYS A 45 -3.86 -9.93 -9.99
N LYS A 46 -5.00 -10.49 -10.38
CA LYS A 46 -5.57 -11.69 -9.73
C LYS A 46 -4.72 -12.94 -9.94
N SER A 47 -3.92 -12.98 -11.00
CA SER A 47 -2.99 -14.07 -11.31
C SER A 47 -1.79 -14.14 -10.35
N GLY A 48 -1.46 -13.03 -9.67
CA GLY A 48 -0.33 -12.94 -8.74
C GLY A 48 -0.71 -13.29 -7.30
N ALA A 49 0.30 -13.39 -6.44
CA ALA A 49 0.05 -13.43 -5.00
C ALA A 49 -0.54 -12.10 -4.50
N LYS A 50 -1.44 -12.17 -3.51
CA LYS A 50 -1.90 -10.98 -2.79
C LYS A 50 -0.69 -10.24 -2.19
N PRO A 51 -0.63 -8.90 -2.23
CA PRO A 51 0.51 -8.11 -1.76
C PRO A 51 0.56 -8.05 -0.22
N THR A 52 0.81 -9.20 0.40
CA THR A 52 0.96 -9.34 1.85
C THR A 52 2.43 -9.34 2.25
N LEU A 53 2.75 -8.94 3.48
CA LEU A 53 4.12 -9.04 3.97
C LEU A 53 4.63 -10.48 3.89
N LEU A 54 3.77 -11.45 4.23
CA LEU A 54 4.12 -12.86 4.18
C LEU A 54 4.42 -13.34 2.75
N SER A 55 3.65 -12.94 1.75
CA SER A 55 3.93 -13.30 0.36
C SER A 55 5.26 -12.72 -0.14
N ILE A 56 5.63 -11.52 0.33
CA ILE A 56 6.93 -10.91 0.01
C ILE A 56 8.07 -11.72 0.63
N ILE A 57 7.97 -12.06 1.92
CA ILE A 57 8.96 -12.89 2.62
C ILE A 57 9.09 -14.28 1.98
N GLN A 58 7.98 -14.85 1.52
CA GLN A 58 7.96 -16.14 0.82
C GLN A 58 8.46 -16.07 -0.63
N GLY A 59 8.83 -14.88 -1.13
CA GLY A 59 9.29 -14.70 -2.51
C GLY A 59 8.21 -14.96 -3.56
N ARG A 60 6.92 -14.85 -3.19
CA ARG A 60 5.83 -15.04 -4.16
C ARG A 60 5.72 -13.81 -5.06
N SER A 61 5.59 -14.04 -6.37
CA SER A 61 5.47 -12.95 -7.33
C SER A 61 4.14 -12.22 -7.20
N CYS A 62 4.20 -10.93 -6.86
CA CYS A 62 3.08 -10.00 -6.92
C CYS A 62 3.21 -9.19 -8.22
N GLN A 63 2.16 -9.17 -9.04
CA GLN A 63 2.11 -8.36 -10.26
C GLN A 63 1.14 -7.21 -10.04
N ALA A 64 1.59 -5.98 -10.33
CA ALA A 64 0.78 -4.79 -10.23
C ALA A 64 0.90 -3.94 -11.50
N GLU A 65 -0.18 -3.30 -11.90
CA GLU A 65 -0.17 -2.22 -12.87
C GLU A 65 -0.48 -0.91 -12.15
N ILE A 66 0.19 0.16 -12.55
CA ILE A 66 0.00 1.48 -11.96
C ILE A 66 -0.50 2.41 -13.05
N PHE A 67 -1.74 2.88 -12.90
CA PHE A 67 -2.27 3.98 -13.69
C PHE A 67 -1.72 5.29 -13.15
N VAL A 68 -1.07 6.08 -14.01
CA VAL A 68 -0.44 7.36 -13.66
C VAL A 68 -0.95 8.45 -14.57
N ARG A 69 -1.45 9.55 -14.00
CA ARG A 69 -1.72 10.79 -14.74
C ARG A 69 -1.20 12.01 -13.99
N ARG A 70 -0.69 12.99 -14.72
CA ARG A 70 -0.26 14.28 -14.18
C ARG A 70 -1.39 15.30 -14.34
N ILE A 71 -1.76 15.96 -13.25
CA ILE A 71 -2.78 16.99 -13.18
C ILE A 71 -2.09 18.35 -12.93
N PRO A 72 -2.07 19.25 -13.91
CA PRO A 72 -1.59 20.62 -13.73
C PRO A 72 -2.39 21.37 -12.65
N LEU A 73 -1.72 22.26 -11.91
CA LEU A 73 -2.39 23.09 -10.88
C LEU A 73 -3.41 24.06 -11.46
N THR A 74 -3.30 24.40 -12.75
CA THR A 74 -4.25 25.25 -13.47
C THR A 74 -5.64 24.63 -13.55
N GLU A 75 -5.75 23.30 -13.44
CA GLU A 75 -7.03 22.57 -13.49
C GLU A 75 -7.72 22.49 -12.11
N ILE A 76 -7.02 22.89 -11.05
CA ILE A 76 -7.51 22.75 -9.66
C ILE A 76 -8.09 24.08 -9.19
N PRO A 77 -9.36 24.12 -8.77
CA PRO A 77 -9.95 25.32 -8.20
C PRO A 77 -9.22 25.79 -6.94
N LYS A 78 -8.94 27.10 -6.84
CA LYS A 78 -8.29 27.71 -5.67
C LYS A 78 -9.24 27.95 -4.49
N ASP A 79 -10.54 28.00 -4.77
CA ASP A 79 -11.58 28.16 -3.74
C ASP A 79 -11.74 26.88 -2.91
N THR A 80 -11.98 27.01 -1.60
CA THR A 80 -12.11 25.88 -0.68
C THR A 80 -13.26 24.94 -1.05
N ASN A 81 -14.43 25.48 -1.43
CA ASN A 81 -15.58 24.68 -1.83
C ASN A 81 -15.38 24.07 -3.22
N GLY A 82 -14.81 24.83 -4.15
CA GLY A 82 -14.43 24.33 -5.47
C GLY A 82 -13.44 23.17 -5.41
N CYS A 83 -12.43 23.29 -4.54
CA CYS A 83 -11.42 22.26 -4.31
C CYS A 83 -12.02 21.01 -3.66
N ASN A 84 -12.92 21.18 -2.68
CA ASN A 84 -13.64 20.07 -2.07
C ASN A 84 -14.43 19.25 -3.10
N ASN A 85 -15.22 19.93 -3.94
CA ASN A 85 -16.00 19.29 -5.00
C ASN A 85 -15.09 18.62 -6.05
N TRP A 86 -13.98 19.27 -6.39
CA TRP A 86 -12.98 18.72 -7.31
C TRP A 86 -12.38 17.41 -6.79
N VAL A 87 -12.00 17.33 -5.51
CA VAL A 87 -11.47 16.09 -4.92
C VAL A 87 -12.53 14.98 -4.93
N HIS A 88 -13.79 15.31 -4.63
CA HIS A 88 -14.87 14.33 -4.71
C HIS A 88 -15.07 13.79 -6.13
N LYS A 89 -15.04 14.66 -7.14
CA LYS A 89 -15.10 14.26 -8.55
C LYS A 89 -13.90 13.40 -8.95
N LEU A 90 -12.70 13.79 -8.53
CA LEU A 90 -11.47 13.04 -8.80
C LEU A 90 -11.57 11.59 -8.26
N TYR A 91 -12.07 11.41 -7.04
CA TYR A 91 -12.24 10.09 -6.44
C TYR A 91 -13.35 9.27 -7.13
N ALA A 92 -14.40 9.91 -7.64
CA ALA A 92 -15.40 9.22 -8.47
C ALA A 92 -14.80 8.71 -9.78
N GLU A 93 -13.96 9.51 -10.45
CA GLU A 93 -13.23 9.07 -11.64
C GLU A 93 -12.27 7.90 -11.34
N LYS A 94 -11.51 7.98 -10.23
CA LYS A 94 -10.64 6.88 -9.80
C LYS A 94 -11.41 5.58 -9.54
N ASP A 95 -12.61 5.68 -8.98
CA ASP A 95 -13.45 4.52 -8.71
C ASP A 95 -13.87 3.80 -10.00
N ILE A 96 -14.22 4.55 -11.05
CA ILE A 96 -14.53 4.02 -12.38
C ILE A 96 -13.29 3.38 -13.02
N ILE A 97 -12.14 4.03 -12.93
CA ILE A 97 -10.87 3.51 -13.45
C ILE A 97 -10.50 2.19 -12.74
N TYR A 98 -10.70 2.13 -11.44
CA TYR A 98 -10.43 0.91 -10.69
C TYR A 98 -11.46 -0.19 -10.96
N ASP A 99 -12.74 0.13 -11.14
CA ASP A 99 -13.77 -0.85 -11.56
C ASP A 99 -13.42 -1.47 -12.91
N TYR A 100 -12.91 -0.67 -13.86
CA TYR A 100 -12.38 -1.18 -15.12
C TYR A 100 -11.28 -2.21 -14.91
N PHE A 101 -10.29 -1.90 -14.05
CA PHE A 101 -9.22 -2.82 -13.70
C PHE A 101 -9.74 -4.07 -12.98
N ALA A 102 -10.65 -3.93 -12.02
CA ALA A 102 -11.19 -5.05 -11.26
C ALA A 102 -11.90 -6.08 -12.14
N ARG A 103 -12.48 -5.64 -13.27
CA ARG A 103 -13.13 -6.49 -14.27
C ARG A 103 -12.17 -7.10 -15.29
N ARG A 104 -11.15 -6.35 -15.73
CA ARG A 104 -10.28 -6.75 -16.85
C ARG A 104 -8.86 -7.15 -16.48
N ASP A 105 -8.45 -6.92 -15.22
CA ASP A 105 -7.09 -7.16 -14.70
C ASP A 105 -5.99 -6.32 -15.39
N THR A 106 -6.38 -5.23 -16.07
CA THR A 106 -5.48 -4.33 -16.77
C THR A 106 -6.05 -2.91 -16.92
N PHE A 107 -5.18 -1.91 -17.12
CA PHE A 107 -5.54 -0.52 -17.46
C PHE A 107 -5.47 -0.19 -18.97
N GLU A 108 -5.26 -1.17 -19.85
CA GLU A 108 -5.08 -0.95 -21.31
C GLU A 108 -6.25 -0.24 -22.05
N GLY A 109 -7.40 -0.02 -21.40
CA GLY A 109 -8.51 0.73 -21.99
C GLY A 109 -8.37 2.25 -21.92
N TYR A 110 -7.29 2.74 -21.33
CA TYR A 110 -6.97 4.16 -21.28
C TYR A 110 -5.76 4.42 -22.19
N ASP A 111 -5.84 5.43 -23.06
CA ASP A 111 -4.79 5.83 -24.01
C ASP A 111 -3.57 6.44 -23.30
N LEU A 112 -2.89 5.64 -22.47
CA LEU A 112 -1.71 6.02 -21.71
C LEU A 112 -0.48 5.28 -22.23
N ALA A 113 0.67 5.96 -22.18
CA ALA A 113 1.95 5.35 -22.49
C ALA A 113 2.25 4.22 -21.48
N ARG A 114 2.52 3.02 -22.00
CA ARG A 114 2.95 1.88 -21.19
C ARG A 114 4.44 2.00 -20.88
N ALA A 115 4.77 2.05 -19.60
CA ALA A 115 6.14 1.95 -19.11
C ALA A 115 6.26 0.67 -18.27
N GLU A 116 7.10 -0.27 -18.72
CA GLU A 116 7.44 -1.45 -17.94
C GLU A 116 8.70 -1.17 -17.12
N ILE A 117 8.61 -1.37 -15.81
CA ILE A 117 9.75 -1.26 -14.92
C ILE A 117 10.65 -2.47 -15.18
N GLN A 118 11.79 -2.23 -15.82
CA GLN A 118 12.78 -3.25 -16.10
C GLN A 118 13.35 -3.78 -14.78
N ARG A 119 13.55 -5.11 -14.70
CA ARG A 119 14.15 -5.72 -13.53
C ARG A 119 15.63 -5.38 -13.49
N ASN A 120 16.05 -4.75 -12.40
CA ASN A 120 17.45 -4.44 -12.20
C ASN A 120 18.15 -5.56 -11.41
N TYR A 121 19.13 -6.23 -12.03
CA TYR A 121 19.89 -7.28 -11.35
C TYR A 121 20.87 -6.72 -10.32
N TYR A 122 21.23 -5.44 -10.39
CA TYR A 122 22.07 -4.81 -9.38
C TYR A 122 21.40 -4.84 -8.00
N ASP A 123 20.08 -4.70 -7.94
CA ASP A 123 19.33 -4.76 -6.68
C ASP A 123 19.49 -6.14 -6.02
N LEU A 124 19.45 -7.22 -6.82
CA LEU A 124 19.70 -8.59 -6.35
C LEU A 124 21.15 -8.76 -5.85
N LEU A 125 22.13 -8.20 -6.57
CA LEU A 125 23.54 -8.28 -6.17
C LEU A 125 23.79 -7.54 -4.86
N ILE A 126 23.19 -6.36 -4.69
CA ILE A 126 23.28 -5.57 -3.45
C ILE A 126 22.66 -6.36 -2.30
N GLU A 127 21.48 -6.93 -2.51
CA GLU A 127 20.79 -7.75 -1.51
C GLU A 127 21.63 -8.97 -1.10
N LEU A 128 22.15 -9.73 -2.07
CA LEU A 128 23.04 -10.87 -1.81
C LEU A 128 24.32 -10.45 -1.07
N SER A 129 24.87 -9.28 -1.41
CA SER A 129 26.06 -8.74 -0.73
C SER A 129 25.76 -8.47 0.74
N TRP A 130 24.63 -7.84 1.06
CA TRP A 130 24.21 -7.60 2.45
C TRP A 130 23.89 -8.90 3.19
N MET A 131 23.24 -9.86 2.54
CA MET A 131 23.00 -11.19 3.11
C MET A 131 24.31 -11.90 3.49
N ILE A 132 25.36 -11.75 2.69
CA ILE A 132 26.67 -12.35 2.99
C ILE A 132 27.37 -11.59 4.12
N ILE A 133 27.47 -10.26 4.00
CA ILE A 133 28.20 -9.39 4.95
C ILE A 133 27.60 -9.47 6.35
N ILE A 134 26.27 -9.50 6.47
CA ILE A 134 25.58 -9.55 7.76
C ILE A 134 25.31 -10.99 8.15
N GLY A 135 24.80 -11.81 7.23
CA GLY A 135 24.34 -13.16 7.53
C GLY A 135 25.46 -14.11 7.94
N ILE A 136 26.63 -14.10 7.28
CA ILE A 136 27.72 -15.02 7.62
C ILE A 136 28.24 -14.77 9.04
N PRO A 137 28.60 -13.53 9.44
CA PRO A 137 29.00 -13.26 10.82
C PRO A 137 27.88 -13.58 11.83
N SER A 138 26.63 -13.20 11.55
CA SER A 138 25.50 -13.49 12.44
C SER A 138 25.33 -15.00 12.67
N MET A 139 25.42 -15.81 11.62
CA MET A 139 25.34 -17.27 11.74
C MET A 139 26.54 -17.84 12.49
N PHE A 140 27.75 -17.35 12.23
CA PHE A 140 28.94 -17.77 12.95
C PHE A 140 28.83 -17.48 14.46
N TYR A 141 28.40 -16.27 14.83
CA TYR A 141 28.18 -15.91 16.24
C TYR A 141 27.06 -16.74 16.88
N LEU A 142 25.97 -17.01 16.15
CA LEU A 142 24.88 -17.84 16.66
C LEU A 142 25.33 -19.28 16.91
N ILE A 143 26.09 -19.89 16.01
CA ILE A 143 26.63 -21.24 16.18
C ILE A 143 27.64 -21.27 17.34
N THR A 144 28.54 -20.29 17.41
CA THR A 144 29.54 -20.19 18.48
C THR A 144 28.87 -20.00 19.84
N PHE A 145 27.82 -19.18 19.89
CA PHE A 145 26.97 -18.98 21.07
C PHE A 145 26.31 -20.29 21.50
N LEU A 146 25.69 -21.03 20.58
CA LEU A 146 25.07 -22.31 20.88
C LEU A 146 26.09 -23.35 21.37
N TRP A 147 27.32 -23.34 20.88
CA TRP A 147 28.34 -24.30 21.33
C TRP A 147 28.94 -23.94 22.70
N THR A 148 29.15 -22.65 22.97
CA THR A 148 29.91 -22.19 24.14
C THR A 148 29.03 -21.92 25.36
N SER A 149 27.74 -21.70 25.15
CA SER A 149 26.82 -21.27 26.22
C SER A 149 26.31 -22.41 27.09
N SER A 150 26.04 -22.08 28.35
CA SER A 150 25.36 -22.99 29.30
C SER A 150 23.91 -23.26 28.89
N PHE A 151 23.39 -24.42 29.26
CA PHE A 151 22.02 -24.85 28.98
C PHE A 151 20.94 -23.84 29.43
N ILE A 152 21.13 -23.20 30.59
CA ILE A 152 20.19 -22.19 31.12
C ILE A 152 20.09 -20.97 30.18
N VAL A 153 21.23 -20.50 29.65
CA VAL A 153 21.27 -19.34 28.75
C VAL A 153 20.60 -19.67 27.42
N GLN A 154 20.81 -20.87 26.89
CA GLN A 154 20.13 -21.35 25.68
C GLN A 154 18.61 -21.43 25.88
N LEU A 155 18.15 -21.89 27.06
CA LEU A 155 16.73 -21.95 27.38
C LEU A 155 16.08 -20.56 27.42
N ILE A 156 16.74 -19.59 28.06
CA ILE A 156 16.27 -18.19 28.10
C ILE A 156 16.19 -17.62 26.68
N PHE A 157 17.23 -17.84 25.87
CA PHE A 157 17.25 -17.41 24.48
C PHE A 157 16.08 -17.99 23.67
N LEU A 158 15.80 -19.29 23.81
CA LEU A 158 14.67 -19.94 23.14
C LEU A 158 13.32 -19.32 23.57
N ILE A 159 13.13 -19.07 24.87
CA ILE A 159 11.92 -18.42 25.38
C ILE A 159 11.74 -17.03 24.75
N VAL A 160 12.81 -16.24 24.69
CA VAL A 160 12.77 -14.91 24.05
C VAL A 160 12.41 -15.01 22.57
N VAL A 161 13.00 -15.95 21.83
CA VAL A 161 12.69 -16.16 20.40
C VAL A 161 11.21 -16.54 20.22
N ILE A 162 10.67 -17.40 21.08
CA ILE A 162 9.24 -17.77 21.05
C ILE A 162 8.36 -16.54 21.30
N LEU A 163 8.67 -15.74 22.33
CA LEU A 163 7.92 -14.52 22.65
C LEU A 163 7.94 -13.53 21.48
N VAL A 164 9.11 -13.24 20.92
CA VAL A 164 9.24 -12.37 19.74
C VAL A 164 8.45 -12.90 18.55
N THR A 165 8.44 -14.22 18.34
CA THR A 165 7.66 -14.84 17.25
C THR A 165 6.16 -14.66 17.48
N ILE A 166 5.69 -14.76 18.72
CA ILE A 166 4.29 -14.49 19.08
C ILE A 166 3.95 -13.02 18.83
N ASP A 167 4.81 -12.09 19.26
CA ASP A 167 4.61 -10.65 19.07
C ASP A 167 4.57 -10.25 17.60
N VAL A 168 5.49 -10.76 16.78
CA VAL A 168 5.49 -10.52 15.33
C VAL A 168 4.21 -11.06 14.69
N ARG A 169 3.76 -12.26 15.08
CA ARG A 169 2.48 -12.80 14.58
C ARG A 169 1.29 -11.95 15.02
N ALA A 170 1.30 -11.44 16.25
CA ALA A 170 0.26 -10.54 16.74
C ALA A 170 0.27 -9.21 15.95
N MET A 171 1.44 -8.64 15.65
CA MET A 171 1.57 -7.45 14.81
C MET A 171 1.06 -7.70 13.37
N VAL A 172 1.40 -8.84 12.78
CA VAL A 172 0.87 -9.22 11.46
C VAL A 172 -0.65 -9.34 11.50
N ALA A 173 -1.21 -9.97 12.55
CA ALA A 173 -2.66 -10.09 12.72
C ALA A 173 -3.38 -8.74 12.91
N VAL A 174 -2.68 -7.70 13.39
CA VAL A 174 -3.23 -6.32 13.46
C VAL A 174 -3.16 -5.60 12.11
N THR A 175 -2.19 -5.96 11.25
CA THR A 175 -1.99 -5.35 9.92
C THR A 175 -2.74 -6.06 8.79
N GLU A 176 -3.34 -7.22 9.06
CA GLU A 176 -4.23 -7.89 8.11
C GLU A 176 -5.45 -7.03 7.78
N ILE A 177 -5.61 -6.77 6.47
CA ILE A 177 -6.66 -5.91 5.90
C ILE A 177 -8.08 -6.43 6.21
N GLU A 178 -8.24 -7.72 6.51
CA GLU A 178 -9.52 -8.32 6.91
C GLU A 178 -10.05 -7.76 8.25
N ARG A 179 -9.20 -7.15 9.07
CA ARG A 179 -9.60 -6.40 10.30
C ARG A 179 -9.64 -4.89 10.10
N GLY A 180 -9.44 -4.41 8.88
CA GLY A 180 -9.65 -3.00 8.54
C GLY A 180 -11.05 -2.57 8.97
N SER A 181 -11.19 -1.32 9.43
CA SER A 181 -12.49 -0.85 9.91
C SER A 181 -13.54 -1.07 8.82
N HIS A 182 -14.65 -1.75 9.15
CA HIS A 182 -15.89 -1.80 8.37
C HIS A 182 -16.57 -0.42 8.31
N TYR A 183 -15.78 0.64 8.08
CA TYR A 183 -16.24 2.01 8.01
C TYR A 183 -16.97 2.20 6.68
N GLY A 184 -18.27 1.92 6.69
CA GLY A 184 -19.13 2.02 5.52
C GLY A 184 -19.94 0.77 5.22
N GLU A 185 -19.60 -0.38 5.80
CA GLU A 185 -20.38 -1.62 5.70
C GLU A 185 -21.52 -1.60 6.72
N THR A 186 -22.63 -0.98 6.38
CA THR A 186 -23.90 -1.26 7.04
C THR A 186 -24.57 -2.40 6.30
N ARG A 187 -24.51 -3.59 6.91
CA ARG A 187 -25.46 -4.71 6.89
C ARG A 187 -26.64 -4.48 5.95
N LYS A 188 -26.73 -5.27 4.87
CA LYS A 188 -27.95 -5.40 4.05
C LYS A 188 -29.12 -5.64 5.01
N VAL A 189 -30.00 -4.65 5.13
CA VAL A 189 -31.31 -4.83 5.75
C VAL A 189 -32.12 -5.56 4.68
N ASN A 190 -32.49 -6.80 4.97
CA ASN A 190 -33.48 -7.56 4.20
C ASN A 190 -34.81 -6.82 4.17
#